data_AF-A0A1W6DL39-F1
#
_entry.id   AF-A0A1W6DL39-F1
#
_cell.length_a   1.000
_cell.length_b   1.000
_cell.length_c   1.000
_cell.angle_alpha   90.00
_cell.angle_beta   90.00
_cell.angle_gamma   90.00
#
_symmetry.space_group_name_H-M   'P 1'
#
loop_
_entity.id
_entity.type
_entity.pdbx_description
1 polymer ?
#
loop_
_entity_poly.entity_id
_entity_poly.type
_entity_poly.pdbx_seq_one_letter_code
_entity_poly.pdbx_strand_id
1 'polypeptide(L)'
;MTDDRDGLVRAFPAGLPQGLELRVLGWAVAAARRVGGAVVADGRTVLTPDPASGVDLTLYSAHVLGPDDALGVLRTTVPGAGVVVVRPGADGLAEYVLSGETPYDGAVRLEARRVARVPLALDGLDWREHGPHAYRLTWVPTEPDELAVERPSGLHVIARSRARVLLARLAAMLQGRLAGTLVDDGGFVVRDLDLDERLSPAAAPTARFWV
;
A
#
# COMPACT_ATOMS: atom_id res chain seq x y z
N MET A 1 17.14 3.12 -8.80
CA MET A 1 16.34 3.93 -9.74
C MET A 1 15.50 4.88 -8.90
N THR A 2 15.40 6.16 -9.28
CA THR A 2 14.51 7.11 -8.57
C THR A 2 13.07 6.74 -8.89
N ASP A 3 12.21 6.63 -7.87
CA ASP A 3 10.77 6.46 -8.07
C ASP A 3 10.19 7.71 -8.73
N ASP A 4 9.72 7.57 -9.98
CA ASP A 4 9.12 8.60 -10.81
C ASP A 4 7.69 8.21 -11.24
N ARG A 5 7.02 7.34 -10.48
CA ARG A 5 5.65 6.87 -10.78
C ARG A 5 4.62 7.99 -10.92
N ASP A 6 4.91 9.14 -10.31
CA ASP A 6 4.03 10.30 -10.28
C ASP A 6 4.47 11.42 -11.24
N GLY A 7 5.52 11.20 -12.05
CA GLY A 7 5.99 12.15 -13.07
C GLY A 7 6.71 13.39 -12.53
N LEU A 8 7.44 13.24 -11.42
CA LEU A 8 8.20 14.30 -10.78
C LEU A 8 9.35 14.79 -11.66
N VAL A 9 10.04 13.89 -12.37
CA VAL A 9 11.13 14.24 -13.29
C VAL A 9 10.61 15.12 -14.42
N ARG A 10 9.43 14.81 -14.96
CA ARG A 10 8.76 15.62 -15.98
C ARG A 10 8.37 16.99 -15.45
N ALA A 11 7.88 17.09 -14.21
CA ALA A 11 7.44 18.34 -13.62
C ALA A 11 8.59 19.26 -13.17
N PHE A 12 9.76 18.70 -12.85
CA PHE A 12 10.90 19.44 -12.33
C PHE A 12 12.19 19.18 -13.15
N PRO A 13 12.22 19.56 -14.45
CA PRO A 13 13.35 19.27 -15.33
C PRO A 13 14.63 20.03 -14.94
N ALA A 14 14.50 21.16 -14.24
CA ALA A 14 15.62 21.98 -13.77
C ALA A 14 16.29 21.42 -12.49
N GLY A 15 15.67 20.44 -11.84
CA GLY A 15 16.16 19.84 -10.59
C GLY A 15 15.02 19.39 -9.71
N LEU A 16 15.11 18.17 -9.18
CA LEU A 16 14.07 17.58 -8.34
C LEU A 16 13.95 18.32 -6.99
N PRO A 17 12.73 18.45 -6.44
CA PRO A 17 12.53 18.98 -5.09
C PRO A 17 13.25 18.11 -4.05
N GLN A 18 13.69 18.73 -2.96
CA GLN A 18 14.47 18.05 -1.91
C GLN A 18 13.92 18.35 -0.52
N GLY A 19 14.30 17.51 0.46
CA GLY A 19 14.01 17.76 1.87
C GLY A 19 12.53 17.98 2.17
N LEU A 20 12.16 19.18 2.63
CA LEU A 20 10.77 19.52 2.97
C LEU A 20 9.88 19.63 1.73
N GLU A 21 10.37 20.20 0.63
CA GLU A 21 9.59 20.38 -0.61
C GLU A 21 9.16 19.03 -1.17
N LEU A 22 10.08 18.07 -1.24
CA LEU A 22 9.80 16.72 -1.69
C LEU A 22 8.76 16.04 -0.79
N ARG A 23 8.84 16.24 0.53
CA ARG A 23 7.88 15.66 1.48
C ARG A 23 6.48 16.24 1.31
N VAL A 24 6.37 17.57 1.18
CA VAL A 24 5.09 18.24 0.98
C VAL A 24 4.47 17.84 -0.36
N LEU A 25 5.28 17.80 -1.43
CA LEU A 25 4.82 17.37 -2.74
C LEU A 25 4.41 15.90 -2.76
N GLY A 26 5.18 15.02 -2.14
CA GLY A 26 4.84 13.60 -2.00
C GLY A 26 3.53 13.39 -1.25
N TRP A 27 3.30 14.16 -0.17
CA TRP A 27 2.01 14.16 0.53
C TRP A 27 0.87 14.66 -0.37
N ALA A 28 1.06 15.76 -1.09
CA ALA A 28 0.04 16.32 -1.98
C ALA A 28 -0.32 15.34 -3.12
N VAL A 29 0.68 14.68 -3.70
CA VAL A 29 0.52 13.65 -4.73
C VAL A 29 -0.24 12.44 -4.17
N ALA A 30 0.11 11.98 -2.96
CA ALA A 30 -0.61 10.89 -2.31
C ALA A 30 -2.08 11.27 -1.99
N ALA A 31 -2.33 12.50 -1.57
CA ALA A 31 -3.67 13.02 -1.34
C ALA A 31 -4.47 13.08 -2.65
N ALA A 32 -3.88 13.60 -3.74
CA ALA A 32 -4.48 13.63 -5.06
C ALA A 32 -4.80 12.22 -5.57
N ARG A 33 -3.88 11.27 -5.45
CA ARG A 33 -4.09 9.85 -5.78
C ARG A 33 -5.32 9.29 -5.09
N ARG A 34 -5.44 9.55 -3.78
CA ARG A 34 -6.52 9.04 -2.95
C ARG A 34 -7.89 9.57 -3.37
N VAL A 35 -7.98 10.85 -3.74
CA VAL A 35 -9.25 11.48 -4.16
C VAL A 35 -9.51 11.39 -5.67
N GLY A 36 -8.61 10.74 -6.43
CA GLY A 36 -8.67 10.73 -7.91
C GLY A 36 -8.48 12.12 -8.53
N GLY A 37 -7.78 13.01 -7.83
CA GLY A 37 -7.53 14.39 -8.22
C GLY A 37 -6.17 14.62 -8.88
N ALA A 38 -5.73 15.88 -8.89
CA ALA A 38 -4.47 16.30 -9.48
C ALA A 38 -3.77 17.35 -8.60
N VAL A 39 -2.46 17.50 -8.79
CA VAL A 39 -1.62 18.53 -8.13
C VAL A 39 -1.02 19.43 -9.18
N VAL A 40 -1.12 20.74 -8.99
CA VAL A 40 -0.37 21.71 -9.81
C VAL A 40 0.98 21.96 -9.15
N ALA A 41 2.04 21.39 -9.73
CA ALA A 41 3.43 21.56 -9.31
C ALA A 41 4.10 22.71 -10.07
N ASP A 42 5.04 23.40 -9.41
CA ASP A 42 5.77 24.56 -9.98
C ASP A 42 4.85 25.65 -10.56
N GLY A 43 3.62 25.75 -10.03
CA GLY A 43 2.58 26.70 -10.45
C GLY A 43 2.02 26.48 -11.87
N ARG A 44 2.47 25.45 -12.61
CA ARG A 44 2.13 25.26 -14.02
C ARG A 44 1.92 23.81 -14.44
N THR A 45 2.70 22.88 -13.90
CA THR A 45 2.67 21.49 -14.35
C THR A 45 1.66 20.69 -13.57
N VAL A 46 0.70 20.09 -14.27
CA VAL A 46 -0.30 19.22 -13.65
C VAL A 46 0.26 17.80 -13.52
N LEU A 47 0.32 17.31 -12.29
CA LEU A 47 0.53 15.92 -11.94
C LEU A 47 -0.84 15.26 -11.72
N THR A 48 -1.09 14.15 -12.42
CA THR A 48 -2.32 13.37 -12.28
C THR A 48 -1.93 11.95 -11.84
N PRO A 49 -1.75 11.71 -10.53
CA PRO A 49 -1.35 10.41 -10.01
C PRO A 49 -2.41 9.36 -10.33
N ASP A 50 -2.01 8.16 -10.76
CA ASP A 50 -2.95 7.08 -10.99
C ASP A 50 -3.59 6.62 -9.67
N PRO A 51 -4.92 6.76 -9.46
CA PRO A 51 -5.59 6.34 -8.22
C PRO A 51 -5.45 4.83 -7.92
N ALA A 52 -5.20 4.01 -8.94
CA ALA A 52 -5.01 2.57 -8.80
C ALA A 52 -3.56 2.18 -8.44
N SER A 53 -2.60 3.12 -8.47
CA SER A 53 -1.17 2.83 -8.23
C SER A 53 -0.85 2.46 -6.78
N GLY A 54 -1.68 2.88 -5.82
CA GLY A 54 -1.56 2.49 -4.41
C GLY A 54 -2.09 1.07 -4.17
N VAL A 55 -1.21 0.09 -4.07
CA VAL A 55 -1.58 -1.34 -3.87
C VAL A 55 -1.42 -1.73 -2.41
N ASP A 56 -0.28 -1.36 -1.84
CA ASP A 56 0.16 -1.75 -0.50
C ASP A 56 -0.80 -1.27 0.58
N LEU A 57 -0.92 -2.08 1.64
CA LEU A 57 -1.73 -1.81 2.82
C LEU A 57 -0.94 -2.19 4.06
N THR A 58 -1.09 -1.43 5.14
CA THR A 58 -0.54 -1.79 6.44
C THR A 58 -1.65 -1.78 7.47
N LEU A 59 -1.89 -2.92 8.11
CA LEU A 59 -2.78 -3.01 9.27
C LEU A 59 -1.97 -2.69 10.52
N TYR A 60 -2.42 -1.72 11.29
CA TYR A 60 -1.93 -1.46 12.64
C TYR A 60 -2.92 -2.05 13.63
N SER A 61 -2.46 -2.95 14.50
CA SER A 61 -3.28 -3.52 15.58
C SER A 61 -2.59 -3.51 16.95
N ALA A 62 -3.42 -3.47 18.01
CA ALA A 62 -3.00 -3.76 19.39
C ALA A 62 -2.83 -5.26 19.65
N HIS A 63 -3.34 -6.11 18.76
CA HIS A 63 -3.26 -7.56 18.88
C HIS A 63 -2.08 -8.13 18.10
N VAL A 64 -1.52 -9.21 18.64
CA VAL A 64 -0.40 -9.95 18.04
C VAL A 64 -0.93 -11.19 17.33
N LEU A 65 -0.43 -11.44 16.12
CA LEU A 65 -0.66 -12.66 15.36
C LEU A 65 0.66 -13.43 15.25
N GLY A 66 0.65 -14.70 15.64
CA GLY A 66 1.80 -15.58 15.46
C GLY A 66 2.08 -15.87 13.97
N PRO A 67 3.32 -16.25 13.61
CA PRO A 67 3.71 -16.49 12.23
C PRO A 67 2.89 -17.61 11.56
N ASP A 68 2.54 -18.68 12.29
CA ASP A 68 1.75 -19.79 11.75
C ASP A 68 0.30 -19.39 11.44
N ASP A 69 -0.33 -18.59 12.30
CA ASP A 69 -1.68 -18.08 12.07
C ASP A 69 -1.70 -17.09 10.90
N ALA A 70 -0.70 -16.21 10.82
CA ALA A 70 -0.54 -15.28 9.71
C ALA A 70 -0.29 -16.03 8.38
N LEU A 71 0.48 -17.12 8.42
CA LEU A 71 0.70 -17.99 7.26
C LEU A 71 -0.59 -18.70 6.85
N GLY A 72 -1.40 -19.14 7.81
CA GLY A 72 -2.74 -19.68 7.55
C GLY A 72 -3.61 -18.70 6.78
N VAL A 73 -3.63 -17.42 7.19
CA VAL A 73 -4.35 -16.35 6.47
C VAL A 73 -3.78 -16.14 5.07
N LEU A 74 -2.46 -16.06 4.90
CA LEU A 74 -1.88 -15.84 3.57
C LEU A 74 -2.17 -17.02 2.62
N ARG A 75 -2.16 -18.25 3.13
CA ARG A 75 -2.42 -19.47 2.35
C ARG A 75 -3.85 -19.64 1.87
N THR A 76 -4.82 -18.90 2.43
CA THR A 76 -6.19 -18.94 1.90
C THR A 76 -6.29 -18.35 0.50
N THR A 77 -5.37 -17.46 0.14
CA THR A 77 -5.38 -16.82 -1.19
C THR A 77 -4.11 -17.09 -1.98
N VAL A 78 -3.00 -17.41 -1.31
CA VAL A 78 -1.73 -17.80 -1.93
C VAL A 78 -1.26 -19.14 -1.34
N PRO A 79 -1.77 -20.29 -1.82
CA PRO A 79 -1.52 -21.60 -1.21
C PRO A 79 -0.03 -21.97 -1.08
N GLY A 80 0.80 -21.51 -2.02
CA GLY A 80 2.25 -21.73 -2.03
C GLY A 80 3.04 -20.84 -1.05
N ALA A 81 2.37 -20.02 -0.24
CA ALA A 81 3.05 -19.14 0.69
C ALA A 81 3.84 -19.90 1.76
N GLY A 82 4.95 -19.31 2.16
CA GLY A 82 5.87 -19.83 3.17
C GLY A 82 6.49 -18.74 4.02
N VAL A 83 7.16 -19.17 5.07
CA VAL A 83 7.94 -18.30 5.96
C VAL A 83 9.28 -17.99 5.28
N VAL A 84 9.60 -16.70 5.15
CA VAL A 84 10.88 -16.23 4.62
C VAL A 84 11.87 -15.99 5.75
N VAL A 85 11.43 -15.27 6.79
CA VAL A 85 12.25 -15.02 7.97
C VAL A 85 11.38 -14.93 9.21
N VAL A 86 11.93 -15.40 10.33
CA VAL A 86 11.41 -15.16 11.68
C VAL A 86 12.58 -14.69 12.53
N ARG A 87 12.40 -13.56 13.21
CA ARG A 87 13.37 -13.00 14.15
C ARG A 87 12.72 -12.84 15.52
N PRO A 88 13.36 -13.31 16.59
CA PRO A 88 12.88 -13.02 17.94
C PRO A 88 13.00 -11.52 18.22
N GLY A 89 11.89 -10.90 18.64
CA GLY A 89 11.89 -9.51 19.11
C GLY A 89 12.36 -9.39 20.55
N ALA A 90 12.86 -8.22 20.91
CA ALA A 90 13.39 -7.92 22.24
C ALA A 90 12.33 -8.00 23.36
N ASP A 91 11.06 -7.92 22.99
CA ASP A 91 9.88 -8.02 23.86
C ASP A 91 9.29 -9.45 23.92
N GLY A 92 9.97 -10.43 23.33
CA GLY A 92 9.50 -11.81 23.23
C GLY A 92 8.51 -12.06 22.09
N LEU A 93 8.15 -11.04 21.31
CA LEU A 93 7.27 -11.19 20.15
C LEU A 93 8.11 -11.35 18.88
N ALA A 94 7.76 -12.30 18.01
CA ALA A 94 8.52 -12.52 16.78
C ALA A 94 8.18 -11.46 15.72
N GLU A 95 9.21 -10.89 15.09
CA GLU A 95 9.06 -10.26 13.78
C GLU A 95 9.18 -11.34 12.71
N TYR A 96 8.36 -11.25 11.66
CA TYR A 96 8.41 -12.25 10.60
C TYR A 96 8.04 -11.69 9.24
N VAL A 97 8.50 -12.37 8.21
CA VAL A 97 8.14 -12.13 6.83
C VAL A 97 7.64 -13.43 6.23
N LEU A 98 6.47 -13.36 5.63
CA LEU A 98 5.89 -14.41 4.83
C LEU A 98 5.84 -13.95 3.37
N SER A 99 5.99 -14.87 2.44
CA SER A 99 5.90 -14.58 1.02
C SER A 99 5.25 -15.75 0.29
N GLY A 100 4.51 -15.45 -0.76
CA GLY A 100 3.99 -16.45 -1.68
C GLY A 100 3.91 -15.91 -3.10
N GLU A 101 4.29 -16.75 -4.05
CA GLU A 101 4.19 -16.45 -5.47
C GLU A 101 2.74 -16.58 -5.94
N THR A 102 2.32 -15.65 -6.79
CA THR A 102 1.09 -15.75 -7.58
C THR A 102 1.45 -16.29 -8.97
N PRO A 103 0.52 -16.95 -9.67
CA PRO A 103 0.84 -17.56 -10.97
C PRO A 103 1.29 -16.58 -12.06
N TYR A 104 0.82 -15.32 -12.02
CA TYR A 104 1.00 -14.37 -13.12
C TYR A 104 1.41 -12.96 -12.69
N ASP A 105 1.25 -12.61 -11.41
CA ASP A 105 1.32 -11.22 -10.97
C ASP A 105 2.56 -10.96 -10.09
N GLY A 106 3.50 -11.91 -9.97
CA GLY A 106 4.63 -11.82 -9.03
C GLY A 106 4.26 -12.35 -7.65
N ALA A 107 4.78 -11.77 -6.57
CA ALA A 107 4.60 -12.27 -5.21
C ALA A 107 3.79 -11.32 -4.31
N VAL A 108 3.18 -11.89 -3.27
CA VAL A 108 2.63 -11.13 -2.14
C VAL A 108 3.46 -11.39 -0.90
N ARG A 109 3.81 -10.31 -0.20
CA ARG A 109 4.60 -10.33 1.02
C ARG A 109 3.79 -9.78 2.19
N LEU A 110 3.85 -10.48 3.32
CA LEU A 110 3.34 -10.03 4.61
C LEU A 110 4.53 -9.87 5.57
N GLU A 111 4.78 -8.66 6.03
CA GLU A 111 5.77 -8.37 7.06
C GLU A 111 5.06 -7.94 8.35
N ALA A 112 5.27 -8.69 9.42
CA ALA A 112 4.78 -8.37 10.75
C ALA A 112 5.94 -7.91 11.63
N ARG A 113 5.79 -6.74 12.24
CA ARG A 113 6.78 -6.19 13.17
C ARG A 113 6.15 -5.26 14.19
N ARG A 114 6.84 -5.05 15.31
CA ARG A 114 6.51 -3.96 16.23
C ARG A 114 7.18 -2.68 15.76
N VAL A 115 6.43 -1.59 15.66
CA VAL A 115 6.95 -0.28 15.26
C VAL A 115 7.07 0.66 16.46
N ALA A 116 8.11 1.49 16.47
CA ALA A 116 8.30 2.53 17.49
C ALA A 116 7.48 3.79 17.19
N ARG A 117 7.14 4.02 15.91
CA ARG A 117 6.36 5.17 15.44
C ARG A 117 5.32 4.69 14.45
N VAL A 118 4.11 5.21 14.63
CA VAL A 118 2.97 4.97 13.74
C VAL A 118 2.79 6.17 12.79
N PRO A 119 2.09 5.99 11.66
CA PRO A 119 1.74 7.09 10.77
C PRO A 119 0.94 8.19 11.49
N LEU A 120 1.15 9.45 11.10
CA LEU A 120 0.45 10.60 11.68
C LEU A 120 -1.08 10.50 11.58
N ALA A 121 -1.60 9.81 10.55
CA ALA A 121 -3.04 9.63 10.41
C ALA A 121 -3.68 8.81 11.54
N LEU A 122 -2.87 8.09 12.34
CA LEU A 122 -3.34 7.32 13.49
C LEU A 122 -3.26 8.10 14.81
N ASP A 123 -2.62 9.28 14.82
CA ASP A 123 -2.39 10.07 16.03
C ASP A 123 -3.70 10.58 16.67
N GLY A 124 -4.76 10.71 15.87
CA GLY A 124 -6.09 11.12 16.33
C GLY A 124 -6.99 9.97 16.82
N LEU A 125 -6.55 8.71 16.75
CA LEU A 125 -7.32 7.54 17.17
C LEU A 125 -6.92 7.08 18.58
N ASP A 126 -7.79 6.31 19.25
CA ASP A 126 -7.37 5.66 20.48
C ASP A 126 -6.25 4.66 20.16
N TRP A 127 -5.19 4.65 20.97
CA TRP A 127 -4.06 3.74 20.78
C TRP A 127 -4.48 2.27 20.72
N ARG A 128 -5.61 1.89 21.32
CA ARG A 128 -6.17 0.53 21.27
C ARG A 128 -6.67 0.15 19.87
N GLU A 129 -7.01 1.13 19.05
CA GLU A 129 -7.51 0.94 17.68
C GLU A 129 -6.38 0.71 16.66
N HIS A 130 -5.11 0.87 17.05
CA HIS A 130 -4.00 0.66 16.14
C HIS A 130 -2.79 -0.02 16.76
N GLY A 131 -2.56 0.12 18.06
CA GLY A 131 -1.42 -0.45 18.76
C GLY A 131 -0.05 -0.23 18.09
N PRO A 132 0.97 -0.98 18.52
CA PRO A 132 2.31 -0.89 17.96
C PRO A 132 2.63 -1.99 16.94
N HIS A 133 1.71 -2.91 16.62
CA HIS A 133 1.98 -4.04 15.72
C HIS A 133 1.53 -3.71 14.30
N ALA A 134 2.47 -3.68 13.37
CA ALA A 134 2.24 -3.39 11.97
C ALA A 134 2.35 -4.66 11.13
N TYR A 135 1.33 -4.92 10.32
CA TYR A 135 1.23 -6.01 9.36
C TYR A 135 1.19 -5.41 7.96
N ARG A 136 2.36 -5.28 7.33
CA ARG A 136 2.50 -4.69 6.00
C ARG A 136 2.28 -5.75 4.93
N LEU A 137 1.24 -5.56 4.12
CA LEU A 137 0.97 -6.29 2.90
C LEU A 137 1.54 -5.51 1.72
N THR A 138 2.48 -6.14 1.01
CA THR A 138 3.13 -5.56 -0.16
C THR A 138 3.02 -6.49 -1.35
N TRP A 139 2.78 -5.90 -2.52
CA TRP A 139 2.89 -6.58 -3.79
C TRP A 139 4.30 -6.42 -4.36
N VAL A 140 4.90 -7.54 -4.77
CA VAL A 140 6.20 -7.57 -5.45
C VAL A 140 5.98 -8.03 -6.88
N PRO A 141 5.92 -7.13 -7.88
CA PRO A 141 5.71 -7.50 -9.27
C PRO A 141 6.91 -8.29 -9.82
N THR A 142 6.67 -9.03 -10.91
CA THR A 142 7.71 -9.74 -11.67
C THR A 142 8.80 -8.79 -12.17
N GLU A 143 8.41 -7.60 -12.65
CA GLU A 143 9.31 -6.50 -13.01
C GLU A 143 9.15 -5.32 -12.02
N PRO A 144 10.00 -5.20 -10.99
CA PRO A 144 9.93 -4.13 -9.98
C PRO A 144 10.11 -2.72 -10.54
N ASP A 145 10.86 -2.57 -11.62
CA ASP A 145 11.15 -1.28 -12.24
C ASP A 145 9.89 -0.57 -12.77
N GLU A 146 8.86 -1.33 -13.15
CA GLU A 146 7.57 -0.81 -13.61
C GLU A 146 6.82 -0.02 -12.51
N LEU A 147 7.13 -0.26 -11.23
CA LEU A 147 6.51 0.50 -10.12
C LEU A 147 6.98 1.95 -10.08
N ALA A 148 8.16 2.23 -10.65
CA ALA A 148 8.86 3.50 -10.51
C ALA A 148 8.70 4.41 -11.74
N VAL A 149 7.95 3.99 -12.77
CA VAL A 149 7.79 4.77 -14.01
C VAL A 149 6.41 5.42 -14.08
N GLU A 150 6.33 6.64 -14.62
CA GLU A 150 5.07 7.38 -14.80
C GLU A 150 4.06 6.61 -15.68
N ARG A 151 4.57 5.83 -16.64
CA ARG A 151 3.76 5.11 -17.63
C ARG A 151 4.17 3.64 -17.69
N PRO A 152 3.66 2.81 -16.77
CA PRO A 152 3.95 1.38 -16.79
C PRO A 152 3.30 0.68 -17.98
N SER A 153 3.77 -0.52 -18.31
CA SER A 153 3.16 -1.34 -19.35
C SER A 153 1.73 -1.77 -19.00
N GLY A 154 0.92 -2.04 -20.03
CA GLY A 154 -0.46 -2.52 -19.84
C GLY A 154 -0.54 -3.85 -19.08
N LEU A 155 0.44 -4.74 -19.26
CA LEU A 155 0.53 -5.99 -18.51
C LEU A 155 0.78 -5.72 -17.01
N HIS A 156 1.67 -4.78 -16.68
CA HIS A 156 1.89 -4.36 -15.30
C HIS A 156 0.63 -3.76 -14.68
N VAL A 157 -0.10 -2.91 -15.40
CA VAL A 157 -1.37 -2.32 -14.92
C VAL A 157 -2.42 -3.40 -14.62
N ILE A 158 -2.55 -4.41 -15.48
CA ILE A 158 -3.46 -5.55 -15.27
C ILE A 158 -3.04 -6.36 -14.04
N ALA A 159 -1.75 -6.69 -13.92
CA ALA A 159 -1.21 -7.42 -12.78
C ALA A 159 -1.42 -6.65 -11.47
N ARG A 160 -1.14 -5.35 -11.48
CA ARG A 160 -1.39 -4.42 -10.37
C ARG A 160 -2.85 -4.41 -9.95
N SER A 161 -3.78 -4.35 -10.91
CA SER A 161 -5.22 -4.38 -10.62
C SER A 161 -5.62 -5.67 -9.90
N ARG A 162 -5.09 -6.83 -10.31
CA ARG A 162 -5.37 -8.10 -9.64
C ARG A 162 -4.73 -8.16 -8.26
N ALA A 163 -3.48 -7.71 -8.13
CA ALA A 163 -2.78 -7.63 -6.85
C ALA A 163 -3.50 -6.72 -5.85
N ARG A 164 -4.06 -5.59 -6.30
CA ARG A 164 -4.82 -4.67 -5.45
C ARG A 164 -6.04 -5.34 -4.80
N VAL A 165 -6.79 -6.14 -5.56
CA VAL A 165 -7.92 -6.92 -5.05
C VAL A 165 -7.42 -8.00 -4.08
N LEU A 166 -6.33 -8.69 -4.42
CA LEU A 166 -5.72 -9.72 -3.58
C LEU A 166 -5.28 -9.16 -2.22
N LEU A 167 -4.55 -8.05 -2.20
CA LEU A 167 -4.10 -7.39 -0.97
C LEU A 167 -5.28 -6.85 -0.15
N ALA A 168 -6.32 -6.32 -0.79
CA ALA A 168 -7.53 -5.89 -0.09
C ALA A 168 -8.24 -7.06 0.63
N ARG A 169 -8.34 -8.23 -0.02
CA ARG A 169 -8.90 -9.44 0.60
C ARG A 169 -8.08 -9.88 1.81
N LEU A 170 -6.77 -9.96 1.67
CA LEU A 170 -5.88 -10.32 2.78
C LEU A 170 -5.96 -9.30 3.93
N ALA A 171 -6.03 -8.01 3.61
CA ALA A 171 -6.20 -6.95 4.59
C ALA A 171 -7.51 -7.10 5.37
N ALA A 172 -8.64 -7.34 4.69
CA ALA A 172 -9.94 -7.58 5.32
C ALA A 172 -9.89 -8.82 6.25
N MET A 173 -9.25 -9.91 5.80
CA MET A 173 -9.10 -11.13 6.61
C MET A 173 -8.25 -10.90 7.86
N LEU A 174 -7.15 -10.15 7.76
CA LEU A 174 -6.32 -9.79 8.91
C LEU A 174 -7.07 -8.86 9.87
N GLN A 175 -7.73 -7.83 9.34
CA GLN A 175 -8.49 -6.87 10.15
C GLN A 175 -9.64 -7.56 10.90
N GLY A 176 -10.35 -8.50 10.27
CA GLY A 176 -11.39 -9.29 10.94
C GLY A 176 -10.88 -10.18 12.08
N ARG A 177 -9.60 -10.56 12.08
CA ARG A 177 -8.98 -11.38 13.14
C ARG A 177 -8.33 -10.56 14.25
N LEU A 178 -7.70 -9.44 13.89
CA LEU A 178 -6.86 -8.65 14.79
C LEU A 178 -7.53 -7.38 15.28
N ALA A 179 -8.68 -7.00 14.69
CA ALA A 179 -9.13 -5.62 14.68
C ALA A 179 -8.01 -4.67 14.22
N GLY A 180 -8.26 -3.37 14.28
CA GLY A 180 -7.24 -2.36 14.02
C GLY A 180 -7.53 -1.49 12.80
N THR A 181 -6.58 -0.61 12.51
CA THR A 181 -6.73 0.43 11.50
C THR A 181 -5.81 0.16 10.31
N LEU A 182 -6.41 0.11 9.12
CA LEU A 182 -5.68 -0.01 7.86
C LEU A 182 -5.17 1.36 7.40
N VAL A 183 -3.96 1.37 6.83
CA VAL A 183 -3.32 2.55 6.26
C VAL A 183 -2.76 2.21 4.88
N ASP A 184 -2.97 3.10 3.90
CA ASP A 184 -2.44 2.96 2.54
C ASP A 184 -0.96 3.39 2.42
N ASP A 185 -0.38 3.25 1.22
CA ASP A 185 1.01 3.64 0.95
C ASP A 185 1.26 5.15 1.06
N GLY A 186 0.21 5.96 0.97
CA GLY A 186 0.24 7.41 1.20
C GLY A 186 0.20 7.80 2.67
N GLY A 187 -0.02 6.84 3.58
CA GLY A 187 -0.14 7.10 5.02
C GLY A 187 -1.53 7.55 5.46
N PHE A 188 -2.57 7.37 4.63
CA PHE A 188 -3.95 7.70 4.98
C PHE A 188 -4.72 6.47 5.47
N VAL A 189 -5.63 6.67 6.43
CA VAL A 189 -6.50 5.61 6.95
C VAL A 189 -7.40 5.07 5.84
N VAL A 190 -7.47 3.76 5.67
CA VAL A 190 -8.38 3.08 4.73
C VAL A 190 -9.63 2.67 5.51
N ARG A 191 -10.77 3.22 5.13
CA ARG A 191 -12.08 2.91 5.72
C ARG A 191 -12.70 1.71 5.02
N ASP A 192 -13.76 1.15 5.61
CA ASP A 192 -14.48 0.00 5.05
C ASP A 192 -14.96 0.25 3.62
N LEU A 193 -15.53 1.43 3.33
CA LEU A 193 -15.94 1.79 1.96
C LEU A 193 -14.76 1.82 0.98
N ASP A 194 -13.62 2.35 1.41
CA ASP A 194 -12.41 2.43 0.57
C ASP A 194 -11.88 1.01 0.28
N LEU A 195 -12.06 0.07 1.23
CA LEU A 195 -11.68 -1.33 1.08
C LEU A 195 -12.68 -2.09 0.19
N ASP A 196 -13.97 -1.86 0.36
CA ASP A 196 -15.05 -2.43 -0.46
C ASP A 196 -14.88 -2.02 -1.94
N GLU A 197 -14.51 -0.77 -2.22
CA GLU A 197 -14.19 -0.32 -3.58
C GLU A 197 -13.00 -1.08 -4.19
N ARG A 198 -12.01 -1.49 -3.38
CA ARG A 198 -10.91 -2.34 -3.86
C ARG A 198 -11.34 -3.78 -4.12
N LEU A 199 -12.31 -4.30 -3.34
CA LEU A 199 -12.82 -5.67 -3.47
C LEU A 199 -13.80 -5.83 -4.63
N SER A 200 -14.59 -4.79 -4.87
CA SER A 200 -15.56 -4.64 -5.93
C SER A 200 -15.15 -3.48 -6.82
N PRO A 201 -14.06 -3.60 -7.60
CA PRO A 201 -13.67 -2.55 -8.52
C PRO A 201 -14.85 -2.34 -9.48
N ALA A 202 -15.57 -1.23 -9.31
CA ALA A 202 -16.60 -0.83 -10.25
C ALA A 202 -15.96 -0.81 -11.65
N ALA A 203 -16.69 -1.28 -12.67
CA ALA A 203 -16.28 -1.07 -14.05
C ALA A 203 -15.85 0.39 -14.21
N ALA A 204 -14.65 0.60 -14.76
CA ALA A 204 -13.93 1.87 -14.77
C ALA A 204 -14.87 3.08 -14.83
N PRO A 205 -14.75 4.07 -13.93
CA PRO A 205 -15.58 5.26 -13.99
C PRO A 205 -15.43 5.85 -15.40
N THR A 206 -16.50 5.81 -16.19
CA THR A 206 -16.59 6.59 -17.41
C THR A 206 -16.31 8.02 -16.99
N ALA A 207 -15.22 8.59 -17.50
CA ALA A 207 -14.78 9.93 -17.19
C ALA A 207 -15.98 10.87 -17.27
N ARG A 208 -16.52 11.25 -16.10
CA ARG A 208 -17.52 12.30 -16.02
C ARG A 208 -16.73 13.59 -16.15
N PHE A 209 -16.54 14.00 -17.40
CA PHE A 209 -16.18 15.36 -17.72
C PHE A 209 -17.28 16.24 -17.13
N TRP A 210 -16.94 17.02 -16.10
CA TRP A 210 -17.77 18.13 -15.68
C TRP A 210 -17.71 19.16 -16.81
N VAL A 211 -18.86 19.41 -17.44
CA VAL A 211 -19.10 20.48 -18.40
C VAL A 211 -19.44 21.76 -17.64
#